data_AF-A0A960HZZ8-F1
#
_entry.id   AF-A0A960HZZ8-F1
#
_cell.length_a   1.000
_cell.length_b   1.000
_cell.length_c   1.000
_cell.angle_alpha   90.00
_cell.angle_beta   90.00
_cell.angle_gamma   90.00
#
_symmetry.space_group_name_H-M   'P 1'
#
loop_
_entity.id
_entity.type
_entity.pdbx_description
1 polymer ?
#
loop_
_entity_poly.entity_id
_entity_poly.type
_entity_poly.pdbx_seq_one_letter_code
_entity_poly.pdbx_strand_id
1 'polypeptide(L)'
;DWDDDQYQTGMRCTVVTDERTYEVTGEVLSLIPLRHRRTTADGEVVATRITEAMTRFRCDGHIGIGMSEYLDPLDPDTGKVLGPLH
;
A
#
# COMPACT_ATOMS: atom_id res chain seq x y z
N ASP A 1 -0.04 -8.54 1.84
CA ASP A 1 -0.78 -9.11 2.98
C ASP A 1 -1.71 -8.03 3.50
N TRP A 2 -2.95 -8.41 3.83
CA TRP A 2 -4.05 -7.48 4.11
C TRP A 2 -4.92 -7.99 5.25
N ASP A 3 -5.60 -7.08 5.95
CA ASP A 3 -6.65 -7.41 6.92
C ASP A 3 -8.05 -7.42 6.27
N ASP A 4 -9.09 -7.70 7.08
CA ASP A 4 -10.48 -7.79 6.62
C ASP A 4 -11.03 -6.44 6.07
N ASP A 5 -10.45 -5.32 6.53
CA ASP A 5 -10.77 -3.96 6.06
C ASP A 5 -9.88 -3.53 4.88
N GLN A 6 -9.09 -4.48 4.36
CA GLN A 6 -8.18 -4.30 3.23
C GLN A 6 -7.10 -3.26 3.53
N TYR A 7 -6.64 -3.14 4.77
CA TYR A 7 -5.42 -2.39 5.10
C TYR A 7 -4.20 -3.27 4.98
N GLN A 8 -3.12 -2.70 4.44
CA GLN A 8 -1.86 -3.41 4.27
C GLN A 8 -1.32 -3.83 5.65
N THR A 9 -1.04 -5.11 5.82
CA THR A 9 -0.38 -5.66 7.03
C THR A 9 1.05 -6.09 6.76
N GLY A 10 1.40 -6.29 5.49
CA GLY A 10 2.74 -6.67 5.08
C GLY A 10 2.89 -6.76 3.57
N MET A 11 4.12 -7.00 3.12
CA MET A 11 4.46 -7.17 1.71
C MET A 11 5.52 -8.23 1.49
N ARG A 12 5.54 -8.80 0.28
CA ARG A 12 6.62 -9.63 -0.25
C ARG A 12 6.96 -9.11 -1.64
N CYS A 13 8.23 -8.87 -1.90
CA CYS A 13 8.71 -8.30 -3.15
C CYS A 13 9.99 -9.01 -3.57
N THR A 14 10.04 -9.40 -4.83
CA THR A 14 11.26 -9.90 -5.47
C THR A 14 11.96 -8.72 -6.14
N VAL A 15 13.17 -8.39 -5.68
CA VAL A 15 14.01 -7.35 -6.29
C VAL A 15 15.08 -8.03 -7.13
N VAL A 16 15.17 -7.69 -8.41
CA VAL A 16 16.16 -8.26 -9.33
C VAL A 16 17.17 -7.19 -9.71
N THR A 17 18.45 -7.51 -9.58
CA THR A 17 19.58 -6.73 -10.10
C THR A 17 20.36 -7.55 -11.12
N ASP A 18 21.30 -6.92 -11.82
CA ASP A 18 22.18 -7.63 -12.77
C ASP A 18 23.04 -8.72 -12.09
N GLU A 19 23.24 -8.61 -10.77
CA GLU A 19 24.09 -9.52 -10.00
C GLU A 19 23.27 -10.64 -9.35
N ARG A 20 22.11 -10.32 -8.78
CA ARG A 20 21.30 -11.30 -8.04
C ARG A 20 19.83 -10.90 -7.88
N THR A 21 19.05 -11.86 -7.44
CA THR A 21 17.64 -11.68 -7.04
C THR A 21 17.53 -11.75 -5.52
N TYR A 22 16.71 -10.88 -4.94
CA TYR A 22 16.49 -10.73 -3.51
C TYR A 22 15.01 -10.92 -3.20
N GLU A 23 14.72 -11.59 -2.10
CA GLU A 23 13.38 -11.61 -1.50
C GLU A 23 13.33 -10.60 -0.35
N VAL A 24 12.50 -9.59 -0.51
CA VAL A 24 12.24 -8.56 0.51
C VAL A 24 10.88 -8.83 1.14
N THR A 25 10.84 -8.92 2.46
CA THR A 25 9.58 -8.94 3.21
C THR A 25 9.42 -7.67 4.01
N GLY A 26 8.17 -7.22 4.17
CA GLY A 26 7.80 -6.07 4.98
C GLY A 26 6.70 -6.44 5.98
N GLU A 27 6.89 -6.05 7.23
CA GLU A 27 5.91 -6.15 8.32
C GLU A 27 5.47 -4.73 8.70
N VAL A 28 4.17 -4.44 8.58
CA VAL A 28 3.61 -3.14 8.96
C VAL A 28 3.57 -3.02 10.48
N LEU A 29 4.18 -1.96 11.03
CA LEU A 29 4.24 -1.68 12.46
C LEU A 29 3.13 -0.72 12.90
N SER A 30 2.80 0.25 12.05
CA SER A 30 1.74 1.21 12.26
C SER A 30 1.30 1.76 10.91
N LEU A 31 0.01 2.06 10.76
CA LEU A 31 -0.58 2.51 9.49
C LEU A 31 -1.48 3.71 9.74
N ILE A 32 -1.37 4.73 8.89
CA ILE A 32 -2.27 5.90 8.88
C ILE A 32 -3.05 5.88 7.56
N PRO A 33 -4.38 5.77 7.62
CA PRO A 33 -5.21 5.86 6.42
C PRO A 33 -5.57 7.32 6.13
N LEU A 34 -5.18 7.80 4.95
CA LEU A 34 -5.54 9.10 4.42
C LEU A 34 -6.53 8.95 3.26
N ARG A 35 -7.24 10.03 2.94
CA ARG A 35 -8.16 10.08 1.80
C ARG A 35 -7.90 11.33 0.98
N HIS A 36 -7.71 11.13 -0.31
CA HIS A 36 -7.69 12.20 -1.29
C HIS A 36 -8.98 12.15 -2.12
N ARG A 37 -9.67 13.29 -2.25
CA ARG A 37 -10.91 13.43 -3.01
C ARG A 37 -10.86 14.69 -3.86
N ARG A 38 -11.15 14.57 -5.15
CA ARG A 38 -11.22 15.72 -6.07
C ARG A 38 -12.29 15.54 -7.13
N THR A 39 -12.68 16.64 -7.76
CA THR A 39 -13.55 16.64 -8.94
C THR A 39 -12.70 16.83 -10.19
N THR A 40 -12.96 16.06 -11.24
CA THR A 40 -12.30 16.18 -12.55
C THR A 40 -12.85 17.36 -13.34
N ALA A 41 -12.22 17.70 -14.47
CA ALA A 41 -12.71 18.76 -15.36
C ALA A 41 -14.10 18.43 -15.94
N ASP A 42 -14.40 17.14 -16.13
CA ASP A 42 -15.68 16.65 -16.64
C ASP A 42 -16.76 16.51 -15.55
N GLY A 43 -16.45 16.90 -14.31
CA GLY A 43 -17.39 16.90 -13.19
C GLY A 43 -17.46 15.59 -12.40
N GLU A 44 -16.68 14.58 -12.76
CA GLU A 44 -16.64 13.31 -12.03
C GLU A 44 -15.90 13.46 -10.70
N VAL A 45 -16.41 12.82 -9.65
CA VAL A 45 -15.73 12.77 -8.35
C VAL A 45 -14.85 11.52 -8.30
N VAL A 46 -13.56 11.71 -8.04
CA VAL A 46 -12.61 10.61 -7.83
C VAL A 46 -12.11 10.64 -6.40
N ALA A 47 -12.01 9.46 -5.80
CA ALA A 47 -11.51 9.26 -4.44
C ALA A 47 -10.42 8.20 -4.41
N THR A 48 -9.44 8.39 -3.53
CA THR A 48 -8.32 7.48 -3.34
C THR A 48 -8.04 7.37 -1.85
N ARG A 49 -7.91 6.14 -1.34
CA ARG A 49 -7.32 5.87 -0.04
C ARG A 49 -5.81 5.79 -0.21
N ILE A 50 -5.09 6.46 0.68
CA ILE A 50 -3.64 6.37 0.75
C ILE A 50 -3.34 5.73 2.10
N THR A 51 -2.74 4.54 2.12
CA THR A 51 -2.29 3.92 3.37
C THR A 51 -0.79 4.15 3.50
N GLU A 52 -0.39 4.96 4.46
CA GLU A 52 1.01 5.21 4.78
C GLU A 52 1.40 4.38 6.01
N ALA A 53 2.34 3.47 5.84
CA ALA A 53 2.74 2.51 6.86
C ALA A 53 4.22 2.64 7.21
N MET A 54 4.51 2.72 8.52
CA MET A 54 5.85 2.46 9.03
C MET A 54 6.09 0.95 8.99
N THR A 55 7.13 0.52 8.29
CA THR A 55 7.33 -0.88 7.90
C THR A 55 8.73 -1.35 8.26
N ARG A 56 8.80 -2.53 8.88
CA ARG A 56 10.06 -3.26 9.10
C ARG A 56 10.34 -4.14 7.89
N PHE A 57 11.42 -3.84 7.19
CA PHE A 57 11.88 -4.60 6.05
C PHE A 57 12.94 -5.62 6.44
N ARG A 58 12.91 -6.79 5.79
CA ARG A 58 13.95 -7.82 5.88
C ARG A 58 14.42 -8.18 4.49
N CYS A 59 15.73 -8.20 4.30
CA CYS A 59 16.38 -8.57 3.05
C CYS A 59 17.76 -9.15 3.38
N ASP A 60 18.02 -10.41 3.00
CA ASP A 60 19.30 -11.11 3.19
C ASP A 60 19.91 -10.96 4.60
N GLY A 61 19.09 -11.21 5.62
CA GLY A 61 19.51 -11.13 7.03
C GLY A 61 19.62 -9.71 7.58
N HIS A 62 19.51 -8.67 6.74
CA HIS A 62 19.44 -7.28 7.17
C HIS A 62 18.02 -6.88 7.57
N ILE A 63 17.93 -5.96 8.53
CA ILE A 63 16.69 -5.35 8.99
C ILE A 63 16.78 -3.85 8.78
N GLY A 64 15.77 -3.28 8.12
CA GLY A 64 15.61 -1.84 7.93
C GLY A 64 14.23 -1.38 8.41
N ILE A 65 14.14 -0.11 8.80
CA ILE A 65 12.86 0.56 9.07
C ILE A 65 12.66 1.62 7.99
N GLY A 66 11.48 1.66 7.40
CA GLY A 66 11.13 2.63 6.36
C GLY A 66 9.63 2.76 6.20
N MET A 67 9.22 3.35 5.08
CA MET A 67 7.81 3.55 4.76
C MET A 67 7.36 2.58 3.65
N SER A 68 6.10 2.16 3.70
CA SER A 68 5.39 1.64 2.53
C SER A 68 4.09 2.41 2.33
N GLU A 69 3.73 2.63 1.07
CA GLU A 69 2.54 3.39 0.69
C GLU A 69 1.74 2.61 -0.37
N TYR A 70 0.42 2.55 -0.20
CA TYR A 70 -0.52 1.99 -1.18
C TYR A 70 -1.60 3.01 -1.48
N LEU A 71 -1.99 3.08 -2.76
CA LEU A 71 -3.01 3.98 -3.26
C LEU A 71 -4.16 3.16 -3.85
N ASP A 72 -5.26 3.10 -3.12
CA ASP A 72 -6.44 2.34 -3.53
C ASP A 72 -7.50 3.29 -4.09
N PRO A 73 -7.97 3.09 -5.33
CA PRO A 73 -9.14 3.80 -5.84
C PRO A 73 -10.35 3.50 -4.95
N LEU A 74 -11.13 4.51 -4.62
CA LEU A 74 -12.35 4.36 -3.83
C LEU A 74 -13.57 4.76 -4.64
N ASP A 75 -14.67 4.09 -4.35
CA ASP A 75 -16.00 4.57 -4.70
C ASP A 75 -16.26 5.86 -3.89
N PRO A 76 -16.58 6.99 -4.55
CA PRO A 76 -16.66 8.29 -3.91
C PRO A 76 -17.88 8.44 -2.97
N ASP A 77 -18.89 7.58 -3.09
CA ASP A 77 -20.14 7.64 -2.34
C ASP A 77 -20.13 6.66 -1.16
N THR A 78 -19.62 5.45 -1.38
CA THR A 78 -19.57 4.38 -0.37
C THR A 78 -18.24 4.33 0.38
N GLY A 79 -17.18 4.91 -0.17
CA GLY A 79 -15.84 4.91 0.40
C GLY A 79 -15.15 3.54 0.41
N LYS A 80 -15.70 2.56 -0.31
CA LYS A 80 -15.14 1.21 -0.49
C LYS A 80 -14.08 1.19 -1.60
N VAL A 81 -13.08 0.32 -1.46
CA VAL A 81 -12.05 0.11 -2.48
C VAL A 81 -12.66 -0.45 -3.76
N LEU A 82 -12.22 0.10 -4.89
CA LEU A 82 -12.55 -0.36 -6.24
C LEU A 82 -11.40 -1.20 -6.79
N GLY A 83 -11.68 -2.42 -7.22
CA GLY A 83 -10.69 -3.31 -7.83
C GLY A 83 -10.52 -4.64 -7.09
N PRO A 84 -9.63 -5.52 -7.57
CA PRO A 84 -9.40 -6.80 -6.93
C PRO A 84 -8.87 -6.60 -5.50
N LEU A 85 -9.40 -7.41 -4.59
CA LEU A 85 -8.85 -7.58 -3.25
C LEU A 85 -7.45 -8.18 -3.40
N HIS A 86 -6.44 -7.46 -2.91
CA HIS A 86 -5.04 -7.85 -3.00
C HIS A 86 -4.66 -9.02 -2.08
#